data_AF-A0A256WME7-F1
#
_entry.id   AF-A0A256WME7-F1
#
_cell.length_a   1.000
_cell.length_b   1.000
_cell.length_c   1.000
_cell.angle_alpha   90.00
_cell.angle_beta   90.00
_cell.angle_gamma   90.00
#
_symmetry.space_group_name_H-M   'P 1'
#
loop_
_entity.id
_entity.type
_entity.pdbx_description
1 polymer ?
#
loop_
_entity_poly.entity_id
_entity_poly.type
_entity_poly.pdbx_seq_one_letter_code
_entity_poly.pdbx_strand_id
1 'polypeptide(L)'
;MKKQHAFQKIEKYMLIIALSILSLNLFANEKGCQADFDTNMLDGFAVEFINMSDVQNSEIFWDFGDGNFSYEQNPIHVYADSGAYFVCLQILNDTCSDMICKLVDLREASGSDDCDALYDFGTDR
;
A
#
# COMPACT_ATOMS: atom_id res chain seq x y z
N MET A 1 -42.84 34.32 -20.86
CA MET A 1 -43.01 33.12 -20.00
C MET A 1 -41.88 32.07 -20.09
N LYS A 2 -41.00 32.06 -21.11
CA LYS A 2 -39.91 31.05 -21.22
C LYS A 2 -38.70 31.27 -20.29
N LYS A 3 -38.44 32.50 -19.82
CA LYS A 3 -37.29 32.81 -18.96
C LYS A 3 -37.45 32.23 -17.54
N GLN A 4 -38.65 32.30 -16.96
CA GLN A 4 -38.90 31.87 -15.57
C GLN A 4 -38.77 30.35 -15.36
N HIS A 5 -39.15 29.55 -16.36
CA HIS A 5 -38.91 28.10 -16.34
C HIS A 5 -37.42 27.74 -16.40
N ALA A 6 -36.59 28.53 -17.07
CA ALA A 6 -35.13 28.29 -17.11
C ALA A 6 -34.47 28.63 -15.78
N PHE A 7 -34.86 29.73 -15.13
CA PHE A 7 -34.36 30.11 -13.79
C PHE A 7 -34.73 29.08 -12.71
N GLN A 8 -35.99 28.62 -12.67
CA GLN A 8 -36.40 27.55 -11.73
C GLN A 8 -35.67 26.22 -11.99
N LYS A 9 -35.34 25.93 -13.25
CA LYS A 9 -34.58 24.72 -13.61
C LYS A 9 -33.14 24.81 -13.09
N ILE A 10 -32.50 25.99 -13.20
CA ILE A 10 -31.15 26.24 -12.68
C ILE A 10 -31.13 26.18 -11.14
N GLU A 11 -32.08 26.82 -10.44
CA GLU A 11 -32.17 26.75 -8.97
C GLU A 11 -32.37 25.31 -8.48
N LYS A 12 -33.20 24.53 -9.18
CA LYS A 12 -33.43 23.11 -8.86
C LYS A 12 -32.19 22.24 -9.11
N TYR A 13 -31.42 22.50 -10.17
CA TYR A 13 -30.14 21.81 -10.40
C TYR A 13 -29.07 22.20 -9.38
N MET A 14 -29.02 23.47 -8.96
CA MET A 14 -28.10 23.92 -7.91
C MET A 14 -28.41 23.25 -6.56
N LEU A 15 -29.69 23.05 -6.22
CA LEU A 15 -30.10 22.32 -5.02
C LEU A 15 -29.78 20.82 -5.10
N ILE A 16 -30.02 20.18 -6.25
CA ILE A 16 -29.71 18.75 -6.43
C ILE A 16 -28.19 18.51 -6.39
N ILE A 17 -27.38 19.37 -7.02
CA ILE A 17 -25.92 19.27 -6.99
C ILE A 17 -25.41 19.52 -5.57
N ALA A 18 -25.93 20.52 -4.85
CA ALA A 18 -25.55 20.79 -3.46
C ALA A 18 -25.90 19.63 -2.52
N LEU A 19 -27.08 19.01 -2.66
CA LEU A 19 -27.47 17.83 -1.88
C LEU A 19 -26.62 16.60 -2.23
N SER A 20 -26.28 16.42 -3.51
CA SER A 20 -25.40 15.33 -3.97
C SER A 20 -23.99 15.50 -3.39
N ILE A 21 -23.46 16.73 -3.39
CA ILE A 21 -22.17 17.08 -2.78
C ILE A 21 -22.23 16.94 -1.26
N LEU A 22 -23.34 17.33 -0.60
CA LEU A 22 -23.53 17.10 0.83
C LEU A 22 -23.56 15.61 1.19
N SER A 23 -24.18 14.77 0.34
CA SER A 23 -24.18 13.32 0.50
C SER A 23 -22.84 12.66 0.15
N LEU A 24 -22.05 13.27 -0.74
CA LEU A 24 -20.66 12.85 -1.02
C LEU A 24 -19.71 13.23 0.12
N ASN A 25 -20.00 14.33 0.83
CA ASN A 25 -19.30 14.73 2.05
C ASN A 25 -19.76 13.97 3.30
N LEU A 26 -20.67 12.99 3.18
CA LEU A 26 -21.10 12.13 4.27
C LEU A 26 -20.29 10.83 4.40
N PHE A 27 -19.28 10.61 3.53
CA PHE A 27 -18.46 9.39 3.51
C PHE A 27 -16.96 9.65 3.77
N ALA A 28 -16.61 10.71 4.50
CA ALA A 28 -15.22 10.97 4.83
C ALA A 28 -15.04 11.30 6.31
N ASN A 29 -15.54 10.42 7.18
CA ASN A 29 -14.88 10.17 8.46
C ASN A 29 -15.19 8.76 9.00
N GLU A 30 -14.95 7.73 8.20
CA GLU A 30 -14.65 6.40 8.75
C GLU A 30 -13.13 6.27 8.83
N LYS A 31 -12.47 7.07 9.67
CA LYS A 31 -11.08 6.76 10.04
C LYS A 31 -11.12 5.60 11.04
N GLY A 32 -11.48 4.42 10.53
CA GLY A 32 -11.09 3.17 11.16
C GLY A 32 -9.57 3.07 11.19
N CYS A 33 -9.05 2.11 11.95
CA CYS A 33 -7.65 1.70 11.82
C CYS A 33 -7.34 1.39 10.35
N GLN A 34 -6.19 1.88 9.88
CA GLN A 34 -5.68 1.57 8.56
C GLN A 34 -4.40 0.76 8.73
N ALA A 35 -4.42 -0.48 8.28
CA ALA A 35 -3.25 -1.32 8.15
C ALA A 35 -2.38 -0.78 7.01
N ASP A 36 -1.10 -0.59 7.29
CA ASP A 36 -0.11 -0.24 6.27
C ASP A 36 1.27 -0.73 6.69
N PHE A 37 2.12 -1.04 5.71
CA PHE A 37 3.51 -1.41 5.95
C PHE A 37 4.43 -1.08 4.79
N ASP A 38 5.69 -0.85 5.12
CA ASP A 38 6.78 -0.77 4.15
C ASP A 38 7.76 -1.93 4.33
N THR A 39 8.64 -2.10 3.36
CA THR A 39 9.66 -3.16 3.34
C THR A 39 11.03 -2.56 3.04
N ASN A 40 12.05 -3.04 3.73
CA ASN A 40 13.45 -2.79 3.42
C ASN A 40 14.12 -4.11 3.02
N MET A 41 14.63 -4.16 1.78
CA MET A 41 15.28 -5.36 1.24
C MET A 41 16.70 -5.45 1.80
N LEU A 42 17.03 -6.60 2.39
CA LEU A 42 18.35 -6.91 2.92
C LEU A 42 19.04 -7.98 2.04
N ASP A 43 20.26 -8.36 2.41
CA ASP A 43 21.00 -9.41 1.70
C ASP A 43 20.40 -10.80 1.93
N GLY A 44 20.64 -11.72 0.99
CA GLY A 44 20.32 -13.14 1.17
C GLY A 44 18.83 -13.44 1.37
N PHE A 45 17.97 -12.77 0.60
CA PHE A 45 16.50 -12.87 0.67
C PHE A 45 15.90 -12.49 2.03
N ALA A 46 16.65 -11.76 2.86
CA ALA A 46 16.10 -11.18 4.08
C ALA A 46 15.33 -9.89 3.76
N VAL A 47 14.20 -9.70 4.43
CA VAL A 47 13.36 -8.49 4.33
C VAL A 47 13.02 -8.03 5.73
N GLU A 48 13.28 -6.76 6.00
CA GLU A 48 12.77 -6.06 7.18
C GLU A 48 11.39 -5.49 6.85
N PHE A 49 10.40 -5.85 7.65
CA PHE A 49 9.04 -5.33 7.54
C PHE A 49 8.81 -4.23 8.56
N ILE A 50 8.27 -3.10 8.12
CA ILE A 50 8.06 -1.91 8.95
C ILE A 50 6.56 -1.63 9.01
N ASN A 51 5.97 -1.76 10.19
CA ASN A 51 4.56 -1.44 10.39
C ASN A 51 4.35 0.09 10.34
N MET A 52 3.55 0.54 9.38
CA MET A 52 3.18 1.94 9.14
C MET A 52 1.72 2.24 9.52
N SER A 53 1.04 1.29 10.17
CA SER A 53 -0.37 1.39 10.54
C SER A 53 -0.62 2.52 11.55
N ASP A 54 -1.72 3.27 11.36
CA ASP A 54 -2.13 4.38 12.22
C ASP A 54 -2.91 3.87 13.45
N VAL A 55 -2.28 3.01 14.28
CA VAL A 55 -2.90 2.45 15.48
C VAL A 55 -1.95 2.34 16.68
N GLN A 56 -2.49 2.60 17.86
CA GLN A 56 -1.84 2.32 19.15
C GLN A 56 -2.43 1.04 19.76
N ASN A 57 -1.61 0.25 20.46
CA ASN A 57 -2.02 -0.94 21.21
C ASN A 57 -2.83 -1.97 20.42
N SER A 58 -2.47 -2.22 19.16
CA SER A 58 -3.10 -3.28 18.36
C SER A 58 -2.23 -4.52 18.34
N GLU A 59 -2.87 -5.68 18.42
CA GLU A 59 -2.25 -6.95 18.06
C GLU A 59 -1.88 -6.90 16.58
N ILE A 60 -0.72 -7.46 16.26
CA ILE A 60 -0.15 -7.49 14.92
C ILE A 60 0.06 -8.94 14.54
N PHE A 61 -0.30 -9.26 13.31
CA PHE A 61 -0.03 -10.55 12.71
C PHE A 61 0.46 -10.37 11.27
N TRP A 62 1.60 -10.96 10.99
CA TRP A 62 2.19 -11.04 9.65
C TRP A 62 2.03 -12.44 9.11
N ASP A 63 1.55 -12.57 7.88
CA ASP A 63 1.69 -13.76 7.05
C ASP A 63 2.65 -13.41 5.91
N PHE A 64 3.78 -14.10 5.82
CA PHE A 64 4.81 -13.80 4.82
C PHE A 64 4.52 -14.44 3.47
N GLY A 65 3.45 -15.23 3.33
CA GLY A 65 3.07 -15.86 2.07
C GLY A 65 3.91 -17.07 1.67
N ASP A 66 4.86 -17.49 2.52
CA ASP A 66 5.69 -18.69 2.38
C ASP A 66 5.31 -19.80 3.39
N GLY A 67 4.25 -19.58 4.18
CA GLY A 67 3.80 -20.46 5.25
C GLY A 67 4.35 -20.10 6.64
N ASN A 68 5.24 -19.12 6.75
CA ASN A 68 5.70 -18.57 8.03
C ASN A 68 4.93 -17.30 8.41
N PHE A 69 4.93 -16.99 9.70
CA PHE A 69 4.21 -15.84 10.27
C PHE A 69 4.96 -15.22 11.44
N SER A 70 4.57 -14.01 11.84
CA SER A 70 5.12 -13.31 13.01
C SER A 70 4.07 -12.46 13.73
N TYR A 71 4.27 -12.26 15.03
CA TYR A 71 3.51 -11.31 15.86
C TYR A 71 4.36 -10.10 16.29
N GLU A 72 5.59 -10.00 15.79
CA GLU A 72 6.46 -8.86 16.08
C GLU A 72 5.99 -7.60 15.36
N GLN A 73 6.26 -6.43 15.93
CA GLN A 73 5.89 -5.15 15.34
C GLN A 73 6.55 -4.94 13.97
N ASN A 74 7.86 -5.20 13.89
CA ASN A 74 8.70 -4.99 12.73
C ASN A 74 9.64 -6.19 12.56
N PRO A 75 9.16 -7.35 12.06
CA PRO A 75 9.97 -8.55 11.94
C PRO A 75 10.99 -8.43 10.80
N ILE A 76 12.11 -9.12 10.96
CA ILE A 76 12.97 -9.49 9.84
C ILE A 76 12.66 -10.94 9.48
N HIS A 77 12.31 -11.20 8.22
CA HIS A 77 12.03 -12.53 7.72
C HIS A 77 12.98 -12.89 6.58
N VAL A 78 13.40 -14.14 6.52
CA VAL A 78 14.33 -14.65 5.50
C VAL A 78 13.62 -15.71 4.67
N TYR A 79 13.51 -15.47 3.37
CA TYR A 79 12.90 -16.40 2.44
C TYR A 79 13.91 -17.43 1.96
N ALA A 80 13.43 -18.65 1.68
CA ALA A 80 14.29 -19.74 1.21
C ALA A 80 14.78 -19.53 -0.23
N ASP A 81 13.92 -18.96 -1.07
CA ASP A 81 14.13 -18.83 -2.51
C ASP A 81 13.72 -17.42 -2.99
N SER A 82 14.16 -17.08 -4.20
CA SER A 82 13.62 -15.91 -4.92
C SER A 82 12.18 -16.18 -5.38
N GLY A 83 11.38 -15.13 -5.50
CA GLY A 83 9.98 -15.24 -5.88
C GLY A 83 9.13 -14.04 -5.46
N ALA A 84 7.88 -14.06 -5.88
CA ALA A 84 6.90 -13.05 -5.51
C ALA A 84 5.99 -13.61 -4.40
N TYR A 85 6.02 -12.97 -3.24
CA TYR A 85 5.30 -13.39 -2.04
C TYR A 85 4.18 -12.39 -1.72
N PHE A 86 2.97 -12.89 -1.48
CA PHE A 86 1.87 -12.07 -1.00
C PHE A 86 1.95 -11.95 0.52
N VAL A 87 2.54 -10.85 1.00
CA VAL A 87 2.69 -10.60 2.42
C VAL A 87 1.48 -9.84 2.93
N CYS A 88 0.87 -10.33 4.01
CA CYS A 88 -0.27 -9.72 4.65
C CYS A 88 0.08 -9.25 6.07
N LEU A 89 -0.26 -8.00 6.38
CA LEU A 89 -0.27 -7.45 7.73
C LEU A 89 -1.72 -7.33 8.19
N GLN A 90 -2.04 -7.93 9.32
CA GLN A 90 -3.28 -7.73 10.04
C GLN A 90 -3.02 -6.95 11.33
N ILE A 91 -3.87 -5.96 11.58
CA ILE A 91 -3.96 -5.28 12.87
C ILE A 91 -5.33 -5.54 13.50
N LEU A 92 -5.34 -5.74 14.82
CA LEU A 92 -6.55 -5.98 15.58
C LEU A 92 -6.47 -5.30 16.95
N ASN A 93 -7.53 -4.60 17.33
CA ASN A 93 -7.77 -4.15 18.70
C ASN A 93 -9.25 -4.29 19.05
N ASP A 94 -9.63 -3.90 20.27
CA ASP A 94 -11.01 -4.05 20.78
C ASP A 94 -12.08 -3.36 19.91
N THR A 95 -11.71 -2.36 19.11
CA THR A 95 -12.65 -1.52 18.35
C THR A 95 -12.43 -1.56 16.85
N CYS A 96 -11.34 -2.18 16.39
CA CYS A 96 -10.96 -2.14 14.98
C CYS A 96 -10.14 -3.35 14.53
N SER A 97 -10.39 -3.79 13.30
CA SER A 97 -9.54 -4.73 12.58
C SER A 97 -9.37 -4.24 11.15
N ASP A 98 -8.13 -4.26 10.66
CA ASP A 98 -7.83 -4.02 9.26
C ASP A 98 -6.73 -4.98 8.78
N MET A 99 -6.68 -5.21 7.48
CA MET A 99 -5.71 -6.08 6.85
C MET A 99 -5.29 -5.50 5.50
N ILE A 100 -3.98 -5.47 5.26
CA ILE A 100 -3.39 -5.09 3.99
C ILE A 100 -2.47 -6.20 3.50
N CYS A 101 -2.53 -6.51 2.20
CA CYS A 101 -1.60 -7.43 1.57
C CYS A 101 -0.87 -6.72 0.43
N LYS A 102 0.46 -6.85 0.37
CA LYS A 102 1.31 -6.30 -0.70
C LYS A 102 2.16 -7.42 -1.30
N LEU A 103 2.44 -7.31 -2.59
CA LEU A 103 3.36 -8.23 -3.27
C LEU A 103 4.80 -7.80 -3.00
N VAL A 104 5.60 -8.69 -2.43
CA VAL A 104 7.04 -8.52 -2.21
C VAL A 104 7.76 -9.40 -3.23
N ASP A 105 8.42 -8.77 -4.20
CA ASP A 105 9.15 -9.45 -5.27
C ASP A 105 10.64 -9.55 -4.92
N LEU A 106 11.07 -10.74 -4.52
CA LEU A 106 12.46 -11.07 -4.23
C LEU A 106 13.11 -11.60 -5.48
N ARG A 107 14.04 -10.83 -6.01
CA ARG A 107 14.85 -11.25 -7.15
C ARG A 107 16.19 -11.69 -6.61
N GLU A 108 16.75 -12.73 -7.21
CA GLU A 108 18.18 -12.96 -7.04
C GLU A 108 18.88 -11.68 -7.45
N ALA A 109 19.81 -11.21 -6.62
CA ALA A 109 20.81 -10.27 -7.08
C ALA A 109 21.57 -11.03 -8.18
N SER A 110 21.09 -10.93 -9.41
CA SER A 110 21.87 -11.31 -10.57
C SER A 110 23.14 -10.49 -10.43
N GLY A 111 24.25 -11.16 -10.11
CA GLY A 111 25.58 -10.56 -10.10
C GLY A 111 25.90 -10.07 -11.50
N SER A 112 25.33 -8.94 -11.86
CA SER A 112 25.48 -8.19 -13.09
C SER A 112 24.75 -6.86 -12.90
N ASP A 113 25.26 -6.05 -11.96
CA ASP A 113 25.45 -4.65 -12.28
C ASP A 113 26.44 -4.58 -13.46
N ASP A 114 26.02 -5.05 -14.63
CA ASP A 114 26.69 -4.73 -15.89
C ASP A 114 26.06 -3.42 -16.40
N CYS A 115 26.13 -2.41 -15.53
CA CYS A 115 26.19 -1.02 -15.97
C CYS A 115 27.63 -0.66 -16.41
N ASP A 116 28.56 -1.62 -16.42
CA ASP A 116 29.83 -1.53 -17.15
C ASP A 116 29.66 -2.05 -18.58
N ALA A 117 28.77 -1.41 -19.33
CA ALA A 117 28.96 -1.33 -20.77
C ALA A 117 30.26 -0.54 -21.02
N LEU A 118 31.37 -1.28 -21.05
CA LEU A 118 32.65 -0.90 -21.58
C LEU A 118 32.44 -0.31 -22.99
N TYR A 119 32.25 1.00 -23.08
CA TYR A 119 32.62 1.74 -24.28
C TYR A 119 34.15 1.87 -24.31
N ASP A 120 34.83 0.72 -24.44
CA ASP A 120 36.18 0.65 -24.98
C ASP A 120 36.06 0.72 -26.50
N PHE A 121 35.92 1.93 -27.06
CA PHE A 121 36.49 2.18 -28.38
C PHE A 121 37.93 2.60 -28.16
N GLY A 122 38.76 1.58 -27.99
CA GLY A 122 40.19 1.69 -28.06
C GLY A 122 40.60 2.55 -29.25
N THR A 123 41.53 3.45 -28.98
CA THR A 123 42.33 4.13 -29.98
C THR A 123 43.00 3.07 -30.87
N ASP A 124 42.64 3.00 -32.15
CA ASP A 124 43.52 2.36 -33.13
C ASP A 124 43.55 3.15 -34.44
N ARG A 125 44.72 3.77 -34.64
CA ARG A 125 45.34 4.43 -35.81
C ARG A 125 44.73 5.70 -36.43
#